data_AF-A0A0T6YJI9-F1
#
_entry.id   AF-A0A0T6YJI9-F1
#
_cell.length_a   1.000
_cell.length_b   1.000
_cell.length_c   1.000
_cell.angle_alpha   90.00
_cell.angle_beta   90.00
_cell.angle_gamma   90.00
#
_symmetry.space_group_name_H-M   'P 1'
#
loop_
_entity.id
_entity.type
_entity.pdbx_description
1 polymer ?
#
loop_
_entity_poly.entity_id
_entity_poly.type
_entity_poly.pdbx_seq_one_letter_code
_entity_poly.pdbx_strand_id
1 'polypeptide(L)' 'MAGKAVALRRVSIALACRTFGVSETCYRYSAKLNDENEQIAYLLIGLTRAKKNRGFGLCFL' A
#
# COMPACT_ATOMS: atom_id res chain seq x y z
N MET A 1 9.94 -3.67 -1.03
CA MET A 1 10.98 -3.83 -2.08
C MET A 1 12.16 -2.91 -1.83
N ALA A 2 12.05 -1.60 -2.07
CA ALA A 2 13.12 -0.64 -1.80
C ALA A 2 13.60 -0.64 -0.33
N GLY A 3 12.68 -0.68 0.65
CA GLY A 3 13.03 -0.81 2.07
C GLY A 3 13.84 -2.07 2.40
N LYS A 4 13.52 -3.21 1.75
CA LYS A 4 14.28 -4.45 1.93
C LYS A 4 15.70 -4.33 1.38
N ALA A 5 15.88 -3.65 0.25
CA ALA A 5 17.20 -3.42 -0.33
C ALA A 5 18.07 -2.54 0.58
N VAL A 6 17.52 -1.45 1.11
CA VAL A 6 18.22 -0.59 2.08
C VAL A 6 18.60 -1.37 3.34
N ALA A 7 17.68 -2.17 3.89
CA ALA A 7 17.93 -2.95 5.10
C ALA A 7 18.93 -4.11 4.91
N LEU A 8 18.80 -4.89 3.83
CA LEU A 8 19.58 -6.11 3.62
C LEU A 8 20.92 -5.86 2.91
N ARG A 9 20.98 -4.89 2.00
CA ARG A 9 22.17 -4.61 1.16
C ARG A 9 22.87 -3.32 1.55
N ARG A 10 22.39 -2.60 2.58
CA ARG A 10 22.92 -1.31 3.07
C ARG A 10 23.14 -0.27 1.96
N VAL A 11 22.31 -0.32 0.92
CA VAL A 11 22.35 0.66 -0.17
C VAL A 11 21.70 1.96 0.28
N SER A 12 22.13 3.09 -0.31
CA SER A 12 21.49 4.37 -0.03
C SER A 12 20.02 4.37 -0.49
N ILE A 13 19.18 5.13 0.23
CA ILE A 13 17.75 5.28 -0.12
C ILE A 13 17.61 5.78 -1.56
N ALA A 14 18.42 6.75 -1.98
CA ALA A 14 18.41 7.28 -3.33
C ALA A 14 18.70 6.20 -4.40
N LEU A 15 19.66 5.29 -4.13
CA LEU A 15 19.98 4.19 -5.03
C LEU A 15 18.86 3.14 -5.07
N ALA A 16 18.29 2.80 -3.92
CA ALA A 16 17.13 1.90 -3.86
C ALA A 16 15.92 2.51 -4.60
N CYS A 17 15.62 3.78 -4.38
CA CYS A 17 14.52 4.47 -5.04
C CYS A 17 14.66 4.47 -6.57
N ARG A 18 15.85 4.79 -7.09
CA ARG A 18 16.11 4.75 -8.54
C ARG A 18 16.02 3.34 -9.13
N THR A 19 16.55 2.34 -8.43
CA THR A 19 16.54 0.94 -8.93
C THR A 19 15.15 0.33 -8.96
N PHE A 20 14.27 0.69 -8.02
CA PHE A 20 12.89 0.20 -7.97
C PHE A 20 11.87 1.15 -8.61
N GLY A 21 12.29 2.28 -9.18
CA GLY A 21 11.41 3.27 -9.80
C GLY A 21 10.41 3.92 -8.83
N VAL A 22 10.75 3.99 -7.54
CA VAL A 22 9.91 4.63 -6.52
C VAL A 22 10.47 5.99 -6.15
N SER A 23 9.60 6.96 -5.86
CA SER A 23 10.05 8.25 -5.35
C SER A 23 10.57 8.11 -3.91
N GLU A 24 11.53 8.95 -3.53
CA GLU A 24 11.98 8.96 -2.12
C GLU A 24 10.88 9.38 -1.14
N THR A 25 9.91 10.17 -1.61
CA THR A 25 8.71 10.54 -0.83
C THR A 25 7.84 9.32 -0.57
N CYS A 26 7.64 8.45 -1.57
CA CYS A 26 6.96 7.18 -1.42
C CYS A 26 7.73 6.23 -0.49
N TYR A 27 9.07 6.19 -0.59
CA TYR A 27 9.90 5.41 0.33
C TYR A 27 9.74 5.85 1.79
N ARG A 28 9.72 7.17 2.05
CA ARG A 28 9.55 7.75 3.38
C ARG A 28 8.11 7.71 3.88
N TYR A 29 7.15 7.43 2.99
CA TYR A 29 5.76 7.30 3.35
C TYR A 29 5.56 6.00 4.14
N SER A 30 5.48 6.14 5.46
CA SER A 30 4.97 5.07 6.32
C SER A 30 3.45 5.08 6.23
N ALA A 31 2.87 3.97 5.76
CA ALA A 31 1.43 3.77 5.87
C ALA A 31 1.04 3.92 7.34
N LYS A 32 0.27 4.97 7.65
CA LYS A 32 -0.34 5.07 8.97
C LYS A 32 -1.40 3.98 9.02
N LEU A 33 -1.21 3.00 9.90
CA LEU A 33 -2.30 2.17 10.42
C LEU A 33 -3.24 3.13 11.15
N ASN A 34 -4.09 3.77 10.37
CA ASN A 34 -5.19 4.55 10.89
C ASN A 34 -6.32 3.56 11.04
N ASP A 35 -6.78 3.29 12.26
CA ASP A 35 -7.91 2.40 12.53
C ASP A 35 -9.16 2.83 11.72
N GLU A 36 -9.22 4.11 11.36
CA GLU A 36 -10.18 4.66 10.41
C GLU A 36 -10.07 4.03 9.01
N ASN A 37 -8.86 3.82 8.48
CA ASN A 37 -8.67 3.17 7.18
C ASN A 37 -9.14 1.71 7.21
N GLU A 38 -8.95 1.00 8.34
CA GLU A 38 -9.48 -0.35 8.52
C GLU A 38 -11.01 -0.35 8.60
N GLN A 39 -11.61 0.59 9.33
CA GLN A 39 -13.06 0.77 9.36
C GLN A 39 -13.63 1.13 7.99
N ILE A 40 -12.98 2.02 7.24
CA ILE A 40 -13.37 2.36 5.86
C ILE A 40 -13.29 1.12 4.97
N ALA A 41 -12.20 0.36 5.05
CA ALA A 41 -12.04 -0.88 4.28
C ALA A 41 -13.15 -1.90 4.63
N TYR A 42 -13.45 -2.07 5.92
CA TYR A 42 -14.51 -2.96 6.38
C TYR A 42 -15.90 -2.53 5.87
N LEU A 43 -16.21 -1.23 5.95
CA LEU A 43 -17.45 -0.66 5.43
C LEU A 43 -17.57 -0.83 3.91
N LEU A 44 -16.49 -0.61 3.16
CA LEU A 44 -16.44 -0.81 1.71
C LEU A 44 -16.65 -2.28 1.34
N ILE A 45 -16.06 -3.21 2.07
CA ILE A 45 -16.28 -4.66 1.89
C ILE A 45 -17.74 -5.02 2.20
N GLY A 46 -18.32 -4.49 3.27
CA GLY A 46 -19.72 -4.68 3.62
C GLY A 46 -20.67 -4.21 2.51
N LEU A 47 -20.45 -2.99 1.99
CA LEU A 47 -21.21 -2.43 0.87
C LEU A 47 -21.08 -3.28 -0.41
N THR A 48 -19.88 -3.79 -0.67
CA THR A 48 -19.59 -4.66 -1.81
C THR A 48 -20.36 -5.98 -1.74
N ARG A 49 -20.39 -6.61 -0.55
CA ARG A 49 -21.15 -7.85 -0.32
C ARG A 49 -22.65 -7.63 -0.44
N ALA A 50 -23.15 -6.49 0.03
CA ALA A 50 -24.55 -6.11 -0.07
C ALA A 50 -24.98 -5.76 -1.51
N LYS A 51 -24.10 -5.14 -2.31
CA LYS A 51 -24.32 -4.82 -3.73
C LYS A 51 -23.52 -5.75 -4.64
N LYS A 52 -23.72 -7.06 -4.48
CA LYS A 52 -23.05 -8.14 -5.23
C LYS A 52 -23.13 -8.03 -6.77
N ASN A 53 -23.97 -7.13 -7.30
CA ASN A 53 -24.18 -6.91 -8.73
C ASN A 53 -23.48 -5.67 -9.31
N ARG A 54 -22.65 -4.95 -8.54
CA ARG A 54 -21.90 -3.77 -9.04
C ARG A 54 -20.43 -3.80 -8.64
N GLY A 55 -19.66 -4.72 -9.22
CA GLY A 55 -18.23 -4.58 -9.59
C GLY A 55 -17.17 -4.20 -8.55
N PHE A 56 -17.50 -3.94 -7.28
CA PHE A 56 -16.56 -3.37 -6.32
C PHE A 56 -15.64 -4.43 -5.68
N GLY A 57 -16.05 -5.71 -5.70
CA GLY A 57 -15.36 -6.81 -5.01
C GLY A 57 -14.19 -7.44 -5.76
N LEU A 58 -13.87 -6.93 -6.95
CA LEU A 58 -12.80 -7.48 -7.79
C LEU A 58 -11.51 -6.65 -7.72
N CYS A 59 -11.49 -5.52 -7.01
CA CYS A 59 -10.33 -4.62 -6.96
C CYS A 59 -9.34 -4.93 -5.81
N PHE A 60 -9.67 -5.86 -4.92
CA PHE A 60 -8.88 -6.22 -3.73
C PHE A 60 -8.46 -7.70 -3.68
N LEU A 61 -8.66 -8.45 -4.77
CA LEU A 61 -8.16 -9.82 -4.98
C LEU A 61 -6.92 -9.77 -5.88
#